data_AF-A0A0Q8R8B0-F1
#
_entry.id   AF-A0A0Q8R8B0-F1
#
_cell.length_a   1.000
_cell.length_b   1.000
_cell.length_c   1.000
_cell.angle_alpha   90.00
_cell.angle_beta   90.00
_cell.angle_gamma   90.00
#
_symmetry.space_group_name_H-M   'P 1'
#
loop_
_entity.id
_entity.type
_entity.pdbx_description
1 polymer ?
#
loop_
_entity_poly.entity_id
_entity_poly.type
_entity_poly.pdbx_seq_one_letter_code
_entity_poly.pdbx_strand_id
1 'polypeptide(L)' 'MSTVIQHRGIRIVTLSANETVAEHCKEGDIVLVQDNSGWWTHFVGPNGETEGYDTAFESYDKALWTAKAAAEFSAE' A
#
# COMPACT_ATOMS: atom_id res chain seq x y z
N MET A 1 -1.98 -14.37 -1.71
CA MET A 1 -1.48 -14.08 -3.07
C MET A 1 -1.34 -12.59 -3.20
N SER A 2 -0.17 -12.09 -2.84
CA SER A 2 0.17 -10.68 -2.94
C SER A 2 0.34 -10.25 -4.41
N THR A 3 -0.36 -9.19 -4.84
CA THR A 3 -0.18 -8.61 -6.19
C THR A 3 0.75 -7.41 -6.09
N VAL A 4 1.79 -7.33 -6.93
CA VAL A 4 2.71 -6.18 -6.94
C VAL A 4 2.54 -5.40 -8.23
N ILE A 5 2.27 -4.10 -8.10
CA ILE A 5 2.15 -3.15 -9.20
C ILE A 5 3.30 -2.17 -9.10
N GLN A 6 4.10 -2.02 -10.16
CA GLN A 6 5.15 -1.02 -10.19
C GLN A 6 4.63 0.29 -10.79
N HIS A 7 4.81 1.40 -10.08
CA HIS A 7 4.36 2.72 -10.50
C HIS A 7 5.46 3.76 -10.22
N ARG A 8 5.99 4.40 -11.27
CA ARG A 8 7.05 5.43 -11.18
C ARG A 8 8.26 5.09 -10.30
N GLY A 9 8.62 3.80 -10.23
CA GLY A 9 9.76 3.33 -9.42
C GLY A 9 9.38 2.88 -8.00
N ILE A 10 8.16 3.16 -7.55
CA ILE A 10 7.58 2.67 -6.30
C ILE A 10 6.77 1.40 -6.55
N ARG A 11 6.81 0.44 -5.62
CA ARG A 11 6.01 -0.78 -5.70
C ARG A 11 4.78 -0.64 -4.82
N ILE A 12 3.63 -0.86 -5.43
CA ILE A 12 2.32 -0.93 -4.77
C ILE A 12 2.00 -2.42 -4.58
N VAL A 13 2.09 -2.90 -3.35
CA VAL A 13 1.91 -4.29 -2.96
C VAL A 13 0.52 -4.47 -2.37
N THR A 14 -0.35 -5.20 -3.05
CA THR A 14 -1.68 -5.57 -2.56
C THR A 14 -1.59 -6.87 -1.78
N LEU A 15 -1.94 -6.82 -0.50
CA LEU A 15 -1.93 -7.92 0.46
C LEU A 15 -3.35 -8.30 0.82
N SER A 16 -3.58 -9.60 0.97
CA SER A 16 -4.80 -10.13 1.58
C SER A 16 -4.67 -10.04 3.11
N ALA A 17 -5.80 -10.08 3.84
CA ALA A 17 -5.85 -10.00 5.31
C ALA A 17 -4.91 -10.98 6.07
N ASN A 18 -4.40 -12.02 5.41
CA ASN A 18 -3.55 -13.05 5.99
C ASN A 18 -2.07 -12.95 5.57
N GLU A 19 -1.66 -11.90 4.84
CA GLU A 19 -0.30 -11.72 4.33
C GLU A 19 0.41 -10.58 5.09
N THR A 20 1.69 -10.78 5.42
CA THR A 20 2.45 -9.86 6.27
C THR A 20 3.18 -8.79 5.45
N VAL A 21 3.02 -7.51 5.81
CA VAL A 21 3.72 -6.38 5.16
C VAL A 21 5.24 -6.56 5.19
N ALA A 22 5.77 -6.95 6.35
CA ALA A 22 7.21 -7.11 6.57
C ALA A 22 7.88 -8.18 5.70
N GLU A 23 7.11 -9.16 5.18
CA GLU A 23 7.65 -10.24 4.36
C GLU A 23 7.66 -9.90 2.87
N HIS A 24 6.77 -9.00 2.44
CA HIS A 24 6.56 -8.70 1.03
C HIS A 24 6.99 -7.29 0.60
N CYS A 25 7.21 -6.39 1.56
CA CYS A 25 7.41 -4.97 1.29
C CYS A 25 8.76 -4.49 1.80
N LYS A 26 9.27 -3.45 1.17
CA LYS A 26 10.51 -2.76 1.57
C LYS A 26 10.22 -1.28 1.79
N GLU A 27 11.16 -0.61 2.43
CA GLU A 27 11.17 0.85 2.56
C GLU A 27 10.88 1.52 1.21
N GLY A 28 9.95 2.49 1.24
CA GLY A 28 9.46 3.22 0.07
C GLY A 28 8.32 2.53 -0.69
N ASP A 29 7.92 1.31 -0.33
CA ASP A 29 6.77 0.65 -0.95
C ASP A 29 5.45 1.14 -0.34
N ILE A 30 4.37 1.00 -1.13
CA ILE A 30 3.00 1.25 -0.69
C ILE A 30 2.27 -0.07 -0.62
N VAL A 31 1.62 -0.33 0.50
CA VAL A 31 0.81 -1.52 0.75
C VAL A 31 -0.67 -1.19 0.66
N LEU A 32 -1.42 -2.08 0.02
CA LEU A 32 -2.87 -2.11 0.05
C LEU A 32 -3.32 -3.37 0.81
N VAL A 33 -3.89 -3.22 2.00
CA VAL A 33 -4.43 -4.35 2.78
C VAL A 33 -5.94 -4.35 2.67
N GLN A 34 -6.51 -5.48 2.27
CA GLN A 34 -7.96 -5.68 2.37
C GLN A 34 -8.31 -6.20 3.77
N ASP A 35 -9.20 -5.48 4.46
CA ASP A 35 -9.77 -5.84 5.76
C ASP A 35 -11.30 -5.89 5.69
N ASN A 36 -11.95 -6.38 6.75
CA ASN A 36 -13.42 -6.41 6.87
C ASN A 36 -14.06 -5.02 6.75
N SER A 37 -13.31 -3.95 7.09
CA SER A 37 -13.79 -2.56 6.96
C SER A 37 -13.62 -1.97 5.56
N GLY A 38 -12.85 -2.61 4.67
CA GLY A 38 -12.55 -2.11 3.33
C GLY A 38 -11.07 -2.23 2.96
N TRP A 39 -10.57 -1.29 2.17
CA TRP A 39 -9.20 -1.26 1.68
C TRP A 39 -8.37 -0.22 2.41
N TRP A 40 -7.29 -0.66 3.04
CA TRP A 40 -6.35 0.20 3.74
C TRP A 40 -5.11 0.44 2.90
N THR A 41 -4.66 1.69 2.85
CA THR A 41 -3.41 2.05 2.20
C THR A 41 -2.39 2.41 3.27
N HIS A 42 -1.27 1.69 3.27
CA HIS A 42 -0.14 1.87 4.16
C HIS A 42 1.12 2.18 3.36
N PHE A 43 2.03 2.96 3.93
CA PHE A 43 3.29 3.40 3.37
C PHE A 43 4.39 2.81 4.23
N VAL A 44 5.29 2.06 3.62
CA VAL A 44 6.42 1.46 4.33
C VAL A 44 7.53 2.49 4.39
N GLY A 45 7.66 3.14 5.54
CA GLY A 45 8.74 4.06 5.87
C GLY A 45 10.06 3.34 6.20
N PRO A 46 11.09 4.13 6.53
CA PRO A 46 12.36 3.59 6.96
C PRO A 46 12.23 2.80 8.25
N ASN A 47 13.00 1.72 8.38
CA ASN A 47 12.93 0.75 9.49
C ASN A 47 11.67 -0.15 9.53
N GLY A 48 10.86 -0.16 8.47
CA GLY A 48 9.66 -1.00 8.41
C GLY A 48 8.47 -0.43 9.18
N GLU A 49 8.52 0.86 9.53
CA GLU A 49 7.36 1.59 10.05
C GLU A 49 6.32 1.70 8.95
N THR A 50 5.06 1.36 9.25
CA THR A 50 3.97 1.48 8.27
C THR A 50 3.04 2.61 8.67
N GLU A 51 3.04 3.70 7.93
CA GLU A 51 2.09 4.79 8.11
C GLU A 51 0.90 4.59 7.18
N GLY A 52 -0.33 4.70 7.65
CA GLY A 52 -1.52 4.51 6.82
C GLY A 52 -2.45 5.71 6.85
N TYR A 53 -3.42 5.72 5.97
CA TYR A 53 -4.54 6.66 6.10
C TYR A 53 -5.41 6.31 7.30
N ASP A 54 -6.02 7.33 7.92
CA ASP A 54 -6.97 7.20 9.03
C ASP A 54 -8.29 6.53 8.63
N THR A 55 -8.52 6.27 7.34
CA THR A 55 -9.81 5.77 6.84
C THR A 55 -9.61 4.71 5.76
N ALA A 56 -10.37 3.63 5.86
CA ALA A 56 -10.47 2.61 4.82
C ALA A 56 -11.25 3.12 3.61
N PHE A 57 -10.82 2.72 2.42
CA PHE A 57 -11.53 2.94 1.18
C PHE A 57 -12.59 1.86 0.96
N GLU A 58 -13.73 2.26 0.41
CA GLU A 58 -14.84 1.37 0.06
C GLU A 58 -14.50 0.36 -1.05
N SER A 59 -13.46 0.62 -1.86
CA SER A 59 -13.13 -0.17 -3.05
C SER A 59 -11.64 -0.15 -3.35
N TYR A 60 -11.18 -1.24 -3.96
CA TYR A 60 -9.78 -1.44 -4.36
C TYR A 60 -9.30 -0.31 -5.29
N ASP A 61 -10.10 0.06 -6.28
CA ASP A 61 -9.73 1.11 -7.24
C ASP A 61 -9.45 2.46 -6.57
N LYS A 62 -10.25 2.84 -5.56
CA LYS A 62 -10.01 4.08 -4.80
C LYS A 62 -8.70 4.00 -4.02
N ALA A 63 -8.46 2.89 -3.32
CA ALA A 63 -7.21 2.69 -2.59
C ALA A 63 -5.99 2.71 -3.51
N LEU A 64 -6.12 2.08 -4.69
CA LEU A 64 -5.08 2.04 -5.72
C LEU A 64 -4.82 3.42 -6.34
N TRP A 65 -5.85 4.22 -6.62
CA TRP A 65 -5.66 5.59 -7.13
C TRP A 65 -4.96 6.47 -6.12
N THR A 66 -5.34 6.39 -4.85
CA THR A 66 -4.65 7.09 -3.77
C THR A 66 -3.20 6.64 -3.65
N ALA A 67 -2.94 5.34 -3.67
CA ALA A 67 -1.58 4.79 -3.64
C ALA A 67 -0.74 5.26 -4.83
N LYS A 68 -1.30 5.27 -6.04
CA LYS A 68 -0.62 5.80 -7.22
C LYS A 68 -0.29 7.28 -7.06
N ALA A 69 -1.25 8.10 -6.64
CA ALA A 69 -1.04 9.52 -6.41
C ALA A 69 0.07 9.77 -5.37
N ALA A 70 0.03 9.06 -4.23
CA ALA A 70 1.06 9.17 -3.21
C ALA A 70 2.44 8.69 -3.72
N ALA A 71 2.49 7.63 -4.53
CA ALA A 71 3.72 7.22 -5.19
C ALA A 71 4.27 8.29 -6.14
N GLU A 72 3.41 9.05 -6.81
CA GLU A 72 3.87 10.17 -7.66
C GLU A 72 4.51 11.28 -6.83
N PHE A 73 3.91 11.65 -5.69
CA PHE A 73 4.47 12.65 -4.77
C PHE A 73 5.79 12.20 -4.13
N SER A 74 5.93 10.92 -3.81
CA SER A 74 7.16 10.38 -3.21
C SER A 74 8.31 10.18 -4.20
N ALA A 75 8.03 10.21 -5.50
CA ALA A 75 9.03 10.03 -6.57
C ALA A 75 9.64 11.36 -7.08
N GLU A 76 9.24 12.50 -6.51
CA GLU A 76 9.79 13.84 -6.82
C GLU A 76 11.11 14.15 -6.10
#